data_AF-A0A5C5SZY8-F1
#
_entry.id   AF-A0A5C5SZY8-F1
#
_cell.length_a   1.000
_cell.length_b   1.000
_cell.length_c   1.000
_cell.angle_alpha   90.00
_cell.angle_beta   90.00
_cell.angle_gamma   90.00
#
_symmetry.space_group_name_H-M   'P 1'
#
loop_
_entity.id
_entity.type
_entity.pdbx_description
1 polymer ?
#
loop_
_entity_poly.entity_id
_entity_poly.type
_entity_poly.pdbx_seq_one_letter_code
_entity_poly.pdbx_strand_id
1 'polypeptide(L)'
;MLWLKIGLFLVILFVSASVVKFALRKLFDIEKVKKDWFSYNHINKKHKKMDSVVRLATTIVLIAVAYLVIVKEYSILFYIVPLILLTVLDYTVRAFFEWKYTENPKQSILTMGEIIMILTATAVIIQFDLLHLLS
;
A
#
# COMPACT_ATOMS: atom_id res chain seq x y z
N MET A 1 -25.33 0.31 -11.81
CA MET A 1 -24.40 -0.75 -12.28
C MET A 1 -22.93 -0.46 -12.01
N LEU A 2 -22.48 0.79 -12.10
CA LEU A 2 -21.09 1.21 -11.82
C LEU A 2 -20.59 0.78 -10.43
N TRP A 3 -21.36 1.02 -9.37
CA TRP A 3 -21.05 0.57 -8.01
C TRP A 3 -20.87 -0.94 -7.86
N LEU A 4 -21.62 -1.75 -8.61
CA LEU A 4 -21.45 -3.21 -8.60
C LEU A 4 -20.13 -3.62 -9.26
N LYS A 5 -19.72 -2.96 -10.35
CA LYS A 5 -18.43 -3.20 -11.01
C LYS A 5 -17.26 -2.85 -10.09
N ILE A 6 -17.33 -1.69 -9.42
CA ILE A 6 -16.33 -1.27 -8.43
C ILE A 6 -16.29 -2.25 -7.26
N GLY A 7 -17.45 -2.61 -6.70
CA GLY A 7 -17.54 -3.57 -5.61
C GLY A 7 -16.93 -4.93 -5.98
N LEU A 8 -17.25 -5.44 -7.16
CA LEU A 8 -16.72 -6.71 -7.66
C LEU A 8 -15.20 -6.65 -7.90
N PHE A 9 -14.70 -5.54 -8.45
CA PHE A 9 -13.26 -5.31 -8.60
C PHE A 9 -12.54 -5.31 -7.24
N LEU A 10 -13.08 -4.62 -6.24
CA LEU A 10 -12.52 -4.61 -4.88
C LEU A 10 -12.53 -6.00 -4.24
N VAL A 11 -13.58 -6.79 -4.44
CA VAL A 11 -13.65 -8.17 -3.96
C VAL A 11 -12.59 -9.04 -4.64
N ILE A 12 -12.40 -8.93 -5.96
CA ILE A 12 -11.35 -9.67 -6.68
C ILE A 12 -9.96 -9.29 -6.19
N LEU A 13 -9.69 -7.98 -6.00
CA LEU A 13 -8.44 -7.52 -5.43
C LEU A 13 -8.21 -8.05 -4.01
N PHE A 14 -9.23 -8.05 -3.16
CA PHE A 14 -9.13 -8.57 -1.80
C PHE A 14 -8.85 -10.08 -1.78
N VAL A 15 -9.58 -10.85 -2.60
CA VAL A 15 -9.40 -12.30 -2.71
C VAL A 15 -8.01 -12.63 -3.27
N SER A 16 -7.60 -11.98 -4.35
CA SER A 16 -6.26 -12.20 -4.94
C SER A 16 -5.14 -11.87 -3.95
N ALA A 17 -5.21 -10.74 -3.24
CA ALA A 17 -4.23 -10.38 -2.22
C ALA A 17 -4.19 -11.40 -1.07
N SER A 18 -5.36 -11.91 -0.66
CA SER A 18 -5.47 -12.94 0.39
C SER A 18 -4.85 -14.27 -0.05
N VAL A 19 -5.10 -14.68 -1.30
CA VAL A 19 -4.53 -15.91 -1.89
C VAL A 19 -3.01 -15.78 -2.00
N VAL A 20 -2.49 -14.66 -2.50
CA VAL A 20 -1.04 -14.43 -2.61
C VAL A 20 -0.38 -14.48 -1.22
N LYS A 21 -0.95 -13.79 -0.22
CA LYS A 21 -0.44 -13.84 1.16
C LYS A 21 -0.44 -15.26 1.72
N PHE A 22 -1.51 -16.01 1.49
CA PHE A 22 -1.61 -17.40 1.95
C PHE A 22 -0.56 -18.29 1.27
N ALA A 23 -0.40 -18.15 -0.05
CA ALA A 23 0.59 -18.88 -0.83
C ALA A 23 2.03 -18.56 -0.36
N LEU A 24 2.37 -17.28 -0.21
CA LEU A 24 3.68 -16.85 0.28
C LEU A 24 3.97 -17.39 1.69
N ARG A 25 2.99 -17.36 2.60
CA ARG A 25 3.15 -17.94 3.95
C ARG A 25 3.48 -19.43 3.90
N LYS A 26 2.77 -20.18 3.04
CA LYS A 26 2.97 -21.62 2.90
C LYS A 26 4.30 -21.95 2.20
N LEU A 27 4.68 -21.17 1.19
CA LEU A 27 5.89 -21.40 0.40
C LEU A 27 7.17 -21.10 1.17
N PHE A 28 7.17 -20.02 1.96
CA PHE A 28 8.36 -19.56 2.68
C PHE A 28 8.40 -19.97 4.16
N ASP A 29 7.41 -20.77 4.59
CA ASP A 29 7.21 -21.20 5.97
C ASP A 29 7.32 -20.00 6.93
N ILE A 30 6.41 -19.04 6.71
CA ILE A 30 6.39 -17.78 7.45
C ILE A 30 5.48 -17.95 8.67
N GLU A 31 6.07 -17.84 9.85
CA GLU A 31 5.32 -17.89 11.10
C GLU A 31 4.25 -16.79 11.17
N LYS A 32 3.09 -17.15 11.71
CA LYS A 32 2.02 -16.20 11.99
C LYS A 32 2.42 -15.35 13.18
N VAL A 33 3.01 -14.20 12.90
CA VAL A 33 3.17 -13.16 13.92
C VAL A 33 1.79 -12.60 14.25
N LYS A 34 1.39 -12.64 15.52
CA LYS A 34 0.21 -11.92 16.01
C LYS A 34 0.47 -10.43 15.85
N LYS A 35 0.02 -9.86 14.74
CA LYS A 35 -0.06 -8.40 14.56
C LYS A 35 -1.43 -7.98 15.09
N ASP A 36 -1.44 -7.17 16.15
CA ASP A 36 -2.66 -6.45 16.50
C ASP A 36 -3.06 -5.57 15.33
N TRP A 37 -4.35 -5.60 14.96
CA TRP A 37 -4.90 -4.90 13.80
C TRP A 37 -4.71 -3.37 13.85
N PHE A 38 -4.36 -2.83 15.03
CA PHE A 38 -4.17 -1.40 15.28
C PHE A 38 -2.92 -1.05 16.11
N SER A 39 -2.10 -2.02 16.56
CA SER A 39 -0.90 -1.63 17.29
C SER A 39 0.16 -1.12 16.32
N TYR A 40 0.67 0.06 16.65
CA TYR A 40 1.88 0.65 16.11
C TYR A 40 3.06 -0.31 16.33
N ASN A 41 3.13 -1.37 15.51
CA ASN A 41 4.12 -2.44 15.55
C ASN A 41 5.47 -1.94 15.02
N HIS A 42 6.02 -0.96 15.73
CA HIS A 42 7.36 -0.50 15.50
C HIS A 42 8.31 -1.50 16.10
N ILE A 43 9.00 -2.21 15.22
CA ILE A 43 10.08 -3.15 15.53
C ILE A 43 11.11 -2.51 16.47
N ASN A 44 11.42 -1.22 16.29
CA ASN A 44 12.27 -0.47 17.20
C ASN A 44 11.93 1.03 17.22
N LYS A 45 12.56 1.79 18.14
CA LYS A 45 12.40 3.25 18.24
C LYS A 45 12.80 4.00 16.97
N LYS A 46 13.76 3.47 16.19
CA LYS A 46 14.21 4.06 14.92
C LYS A 46 13.14 3.93 13.82
N HIS A 47 12.50 2.77 13.73
CA HIS A 47 11.37 2.49 12.86
C HIS A 47 10.23 3.44 13.18
N LYS A 48 9.89 3.61 14.47
CA LYS A 48 8.88 4.58 14.91
C LYS A 48 9.17 6.00 14.44
N LYS A 49 10.41 6.46 14.64
CA LYS A 49 10.78 7.82 14.21
C LYS A 49 10.69 7.97 12.69
N MET A 50 11.16 6.97 11.93
CA MET A 50 11.13 7.01 10.47
C MET A 50 9.70 6.97 9.93
N ASP A 51 8.88 6.04 10.40
CA ASP A 51 7.47 5.90 10.02
C ASP A 51 6.70 7.20 10.32
N SER A 52 6.89 7.79 11.51
CA SER A 52 6.28 9.09 11.83
C SER A 52 6.73 10.22 10.90
N VAL A 53 8.00 10.28 10.50
CA VAL A 53 8.50 11.29 9.55
C VAL A 53 7.91 11.06 8.16
N VAL A 54 7.92 9.82 7.66
CA VAL A 54 7.36 9.47 6.35
C VAL A 54 5.87 9.80 6.29
N ARG A 55 5.10 9.47 7.34
CA ARG A 55 3.67 9.81 7.42
C ARG A 55 3.42 11.31 7.46
N LEU A 56 4.20 12.06 8.23
CA LEU A 56 4.05 13.52 8.29
C LEU A 56 4.36 14.16 6.92
N ALA A 57 5.46 13.75 6.29
CA ALA A 57 5.83 14.20 4.95
C ALA A 57 4.75 13.84 3.92
N THR A 58 4.24 12.61 3.97
CA THR A 58 3.16 12.13 3.10
C THR A 58 1.91 12.99 3.24
N THR A 59 1.48 13.29 4.47
CA THR A 59 0.33 14.15 4.73
C THR A 59 0.52 15.55 4.14
N ILE A 60 1.68 16.17 4.36
CA ILE A 60 1.96 17.52 3.83
C ILE A 60 1.93 17.53 2.30
N VAL A 61 2.59 16.55 1.66
CA VAL A 61 2.62 16.43 0.21
C VAL A 61 1.21 16.21 -0.35
N LEU A 62 0.43 15.30 0.23
CA LEU A 62 -0.92 15.02 -0.24
C LEU A 62 -1.87 16.20 -0.07
N ILE A 63 -1.72 17.01 0.99
CA ILE A 63 -2.48 18.26 1.16
C ILE A 63 -2.11 19.27 0.07
N ALA A 64 -0.82 19.47 -0.18
CA ALA A 64 -0.35 20.40 -1.21
C ALA A 64 -0.84 19.99 -2.60
N VAL A 65 -0.77 18.69 -2.91
CA VAL A 65 -1.25 18.14 -4.18
C VAL A 65 -2.77 18.21 -4.28
N ALA A 66 -3.50 17.96 -3.19
CA ALA A 66 -4.95 18.13 -3.17
C ALA A 66 -5.36 19.59 -3.46
N TYR A 67 -4.62 20.57 -2.94
CA TYR A 67 -4.85 21.97 -3.28
C TYR A 67 -4.66 22.23 -4.79
N LEU A 68 -3.61 21.67 -5.41
CA LEU A 68 -3.39 21.81 -6.86
C LEU A 68 -4.53 21.17 -7.67
N VAL A 69 -5.02 19.99 -7.28
CA VAL A 69 -6.10 19.31 -8.01
C VAL A 69 -7.45 20.00 -7.80
N ILE A 70 -7.80 20.36 -6.56
CA ILE A 70 -9.14 20.89 -6.22
C ILE A 70 -9.26 22.37 -6.57
N VAL A 71 -8.23 23.17 -6.25
CA VAL A 71 -8.31 24.65 -6.37
C VAL A 71 -7.71 25.14 -7.68
N LYS A 72 -6.67 24.48 -8.18
CA LYS A 72 -6.04 24.84 -9.47
C LYS A 72 -6.55 24.00 -10.64
N GLU A 73 -7.49 23.08 -10.39
CA GLU A 73 -8.13 22.22 -11.40
C GLU A 73 -7.13 21.37 -12.20
N TYR A 74 -6.02 20.96 -11.55
CA TYR A 74 -5.07 20.05 -12.19
C TYR A 74 -5.69 18.66 -12.35
N SER A 75 -5.24 17.91 -13.35
CA SER A 75 -5.70 16.53 -13.57
C SER A 75 -5.57 15.69 -12.29
N ILE A 76 -6.56 14.83 -12.03
CA ILE A 76 -6.57 13.90 -10.88
C ILE A 76 -5.33 13.00 -10.83
N LEU A 77 -4.66 12.79 -11.97
CA LEU A 77 -3.38 12.08 -12.04
C LEU A 77 -2.29 12.73 -11.18
N PHE A 78 -2.32 14.06 -11.02
CA PHE A 78 -1.43 14.77 -10.11
C PHE A 78 -1.61 14.34 -8.65
N TYR A 79 -2.79 13.83 -8.26
CA TYR A 79 -3.05 13.27 -6.94
C TYR A 79 -2.74 11.77 -6.86
N ILE A 80 -3.20 11.00 -7.85
CA ILE A 80 -3.08 9.54 -7.86
C ILE A 80 -1.61 9.10 -7.90
N VAL A 81 -0.77 9.72 -8.73
CA VAL A 81 0.64 9.31 -8.89
C VAL A 81 1.45 9.51 -7.59
N PRO A 82 1.45 10.70 -6.94
CA PRO A 82 2.11 10.86 -5.65
C PRO A 82 1.55 9.95 -4.56
N LEU A 83 0.22 9.73 -4.52
CA LEU A 83 -0.40 8.83 -3.55
C LEU A 83 0.16 7.41 -3.64
N ILE A 84 0.28 6.86 -4.86
CA ILE A 84 0.84 5.53 -5.08
C ILE A 84 2.32 5.50 -4.70
N LEU A 85 3.11 6.48 -5.14
CA LEU A 85 4.55 6.55 -4.82
C LEU A 85 4.81 6.63 -3.32
N LEU A 86 4.05 7.45 -2.60
CA LEU A 86 4.17 7.61 -1.14
C LEU A 86 3.71 6.34 -0.41
N THR A 87 2.67 5.66 -0.91
CA THR A 87 2.23 4.37 -0.35
C THR A 87 3.30 3.30 -0.54
N VAL A 88 3.90 3.20 -1.73
CA VAL A 88 5.00 2.25 -2.00
C VAL A 88 6.21 2.57 -1.12
N LEU A 89 6.53 3.86 -0.92
CA LEU A 89 7.60 4.29 -0.02
C LEU A 89 7.35 3.83 1.42
N ASP A 90 6.14 4.03 1.95
CA ASP A 90 5.75 3.60 3.31
C ASP A 90 5.94 2.09 3.50
N TYR A 91 5.43 1.29 2.57
CA TYR A 91 5.55 -0.16 2.61
C TYR A 91 7.02 -0.62 2.44
N THR A 92 7.81 0.09 1.63
CA THR A 92 9.23 -0.21 1.45
C THR A 92 10.01 0.02 2.74
N VAL A 93 9.75 1.14 3.43
CA VAL A 93 10.35 1.42 4.74
C VAL A 93 9.97 0.32 5.74
N ARG A 94 8.70 -0.08 5.78
CA ARG A 94 8.24 -1.17 6.64
C ARG A 94 8.95 -2.49 6.32
N ALA A 95 9.00 -2.89 5.05
CA ALA A 95 9.65 -4.12 4.61
C ALA A 95 11.15 -4.13 4.97
N PHE A 96 11.84 -2.99 4.81
CA PHE A 96 13.24 -2.84 5.21
C PHE A 96 13.44 -3.06 6.71
N PHE A 97 12.57 -2.48 7.55
CA PHE A 97 12.66 -2.68 9.00
C PHE A 97 12.33 -4.12 9.39
N GLU A 98 11.30 -4.72 8.78
CA GLU A 98 10.93 -6.12 9.00
C GLU A 98 12.10 -7.05 8.68
N TRP A 99 12.76 -6.85 7.54
CA TRP A 99 13.89 -7.66 7.10
C TRP A 99 15.13 -7.53 8.00
N LYS A 100 15.47 -6.30 8.41
CA LYS A 100 16.77 -6.04 9.05
C LYS A 100 16.74 -6.05 10.58
N TYR A 101 15.59 -5.77 11.20
CA TYR A 101 15.53 -5.48 12.63
C TYR A 101 14.56 -6.35 13.43
N THR A 102 13.84 -7.29 12.80
CA THR A 102 12.86 -8.16 13.48
C THR A 102 13.42 -9.57 13.65
N GLU A 103 12.99 -10.26 14.71
CA GLU A 103 13.23 -11.70 14.90
C GLU A 103 12.64 -12.57 13.77
N ASN A 104 11.66 -12.03 13.04
CA ASN A 104 10.95 -12.69 11.95
C ASN A 104 11.19 -12.00 10.59
N PRO A 105 12.41 -12.05 10.03
CA PRO A 105 12.78 -11.30 8.83
C PRO A 105 12.01 -11.74 7.58
N LYS A 106 11.51 -13.00 7.56
CA LYS A 106 10.68 -13.53 6.49
C LYS A 106 9.35 -12.80 6.32
N GLN A 107 8.88 -12.05 7.34
CA GLN A 107 7.67 -11.22 7.20
C GLN A 107 7.81 -10.13 6.14
N SER A 108 9.03 -9.66 5.88
CA SER A 108 9.30 -8.69 4.82
C SER A 108 8.88 -9.20 3.43
N ILE A 109 8.88 -10.53 3.20
CA ILE A 109 8.41 -11.15 1.95
C ILE A 109 6.90 -10.91 1.76
N LEU A 110 6.11 -10.94 2.83
CA LEU A 110 4.68 -10.64 2.74
C LEU A 110 4.44 -9.17 2.42
N THR A 111 5.17 -8.27 3.07
CA THR A 111 5.08 -6.81 2.82
C THR A 111 5.54 -6.47 1.40
N MET A 112 6.59 -7.11 0.89
CA MET A 112 6.99 -7.01 -0.52
C MET A 112 5.91 -7.53 -1.47
N GLY A 113 5.25 -8.64 -1.12
CA GLY A 113 4.08 -9.14 -1.85
C GLY A 113 2.94 -8.13 -1.90
N GLU A 114 2.68 -7.39 -0.81
CA GLU A 114 1.70 -6.30 -0.79
C GLU A 114 2.08 -5.16 -1.74
N ILE A 115 3.36 -4.75 -1.77
CA ILE A 115 3.85 -3.74 -2.72
C ILE A 115 3.61 -4.18 -4.16
N ILE A 116 3.97 -5.41 -4.50
CA ILE A 116 3.78 -5.96 -5.85
C ILE A 116 2.29 -5.98 -6.21
N MET A 117 1.41 -6.36 -5.28
CA MET A 117 -0.03 -6.34 -5.50
C MET A 117 -0.56 -4.92 -5.74
N ILE A 118 -0.11 -3.92 -4.98
CA ILE A 118 -0.49 -2.51 -5.16
C ILE A 118 -0.06 -2.01 -6.55
N LEU A 119 1.18 -2.29 -6.94
CA LEU A 119 1.72 -1.91 -8.26
C LEU A 119 0.96 -2.61 -9.40
N THR A 120 0.69 -3.91 -9.25
CA THR A 120 -0.07 -4.68 -10.25
C THR A 120 -1.50 -4.19 -10.39
N ALA A 121 -2.19 -3.95 -9.27
CA ALA A 121 -3.55 -3.41 -9.27
C ALA A 121 -3.59 -2.02 -9.93
N THR A 122 -2.61 -1.17 -9.63
CA THR A 122 -2.46 0.15 -10.26
C THR A 122 -2.25 0.02 -11.78
N ALA A 123 -1.35 -0.86 -12.20
CA ALA A 123 -1.08 -1.08 -13.62
C ALA A 123 -2.34 -1.56 -14.37
N VAL A 124 -3.12 -2.47 -13.77
CA VAL A 124 -4.41 -2.92 -14.31
C VAL A 124 -5.40 -1.76 -14.41
N ILE A 125 -5.51 -0.91 -13.39
CA ILE A 125 -6.41 0.26 -13.42
C ILE A 125 -6.06 1.19 -14.57
N ILE A 126 -4.77 1.47 -14.77
CA ILE A 126 -4.31 2.36 -15.85
C ILE A 126 -4.48 1.71 -17.22
N GLN A 127 -4.07 0.45 -17.38
CA GLN A 127 -4.09 -0.25 -18.68
C GLN A 127 -5.51 -0.45 -19.22
N PHE A 128 -6.46 -0.75 -18.34
CA PHE A 128 -7.85 -0.98 -18.72
C PHE A 128 -8.73 0.28 -18.60
N ASP A 129 -8.11 1.44 -18.41
CA ASP A 129 -8.78 2.74 -18.19
C ASP A 129 -9.95 2.63 -17.20
N LEU A 130 -9.75 1.87 -16.12
CA LEU A 130 -10.79 1.68 -15.10
C LEU A 130 -11.08 2.99 -14.35
N LEU A 131 -10.27 4.03 -14.54
CA LEU A 131 -10.54 5.38 -14.04
C LEU A 131 -11.79 5.98 -14.71
N HIS A 132 -12.09 5.64 -15.96
CA HIS A 132 -13.33 6.06 -16.62
C HIS A 132 -14.59 5.46 -15.94
N LEU A 133 -14.47 4.36 -15.18
CA LEU A 133 -15.59 3.84 -14.37
C LEU A 133 -15.94 4.75 -13.18
N LEU A 134 -15.19 5.83 -12.93
CA LEU A 134 -15.43 6.79 -11.85
C LEU A 134 -15.98 8.14 -12.34
N SER A 135 -16.00 8.37 -13.65
CA SER A 135 -16.56 9.55 -14.34
C SER A 135 -17.86 9.21 -15.07
#